data_AF-A0A6P0HRK5-F1
#
_entry.id   AF-A0A6P0HRK5-F1
#
_cell.length_a   1.000
_cell.length_b   1.000
_cell.length_c   1.000
_cell.angle_alpha   90.00
_cell.angle_beta   90.00
_cell.angle_gamma   90.00
#
_symmetry.space_group_name_H-M   'P 1'
#
loop_
_entity.id
_entity.type
_entity.pdbx_description
1 polymer ?
#
loop_
_entity_poly.entity_id
_entity_poly.type
_entity_poly.pdbx_seq_one_letter_code
_entity_poly.pdbx_strand_id
1 'polypeptide(L)'
;MYKVLQATCQNGNLIFSEQLSPELEGKKLKVILVEADAIQDNKESLASSWSGIEKTPGVCGGDACIFGTRIPVWVLVNYRNLGVSDAELLKCYPSLRISDLENAWVYAEANTEEIKRAIQENDAA
;
A
#
# COMPACT_ATOMS: atom_id res chain seq x y z
N MET A 1 -9.23 6.58 10.61
CA MET A 1 -9.50 7.93 10.07
C MET A 1 -8.16 8.53 9.67
N TYR A 2 -7.88 8.73 8.39
CA TYR A 2 -6.61 9.29 7.93
C TYR A 2 -6.72 10.82 7.83
N LYS A 3 -5.66 11.53 8.22
CA LYS A 3 -5.56 12.98 8.10
C LYS A 3 -4.46 13.31 7.10
N VAL A 4 -4.82 14.07 6.07
CA VAL A 4 -3.86 14.62 5.11
C VAL A 4 -3.31 15.90 5.71
N LEU A 5 -1.98 16.01 5.80
CA LEU A 5 -1.30 17.18 6.32
C LEU A 5 -0.53 17.83 5.18
N GLN A 6 -0.62 19.15 5.09
CA GLN A 6 0.21 19.90 4.16
C GLN A 6 1.60 20.11 4.77
N ALA A 7 2.63 19.91 3.95
CA ALA A 7 4.01 20.15 4.34
C ALA A 7 4.80 20.78 3.19
N THR A 8 5.78 21.62 3.54
CA THR A 8 6.71 22.24 2.60
C THR A 8 8.11 21.70 2.81
N CYS A 9 8.88 21.56 1.74
CA CYS A 9 10.31 21.26 1.84
C CYS A 9 11.08 22.58 1.89
N GLN A 10 11.75 22.85 3.01
CA GLN A 10 12.58 24.04 3.17
C GLN A 10 13.93 23.65 3.78
N ASN A 11 15.02 24.02 3.11
CA ASN A 11 16.39 23.70 3.51
C ASN A 11 16.62 22.20 3.74
N GLY A 12 15.97 21.34 2.95
CA GLY A 12 16.07 19.88 3.08
C GLY A 12 15.23 19.29 4.23
N ASN A 13 14.47 20.11 4.95
CA ASN A 13 13.57 19.66 6.01
C ASN A 13 12.12 19.71 5.54
N LEU A 14 11.34 18.70 5.95
CA LEU A 14 9.89 18.71 5.79
C LEU A 14 9.26 19.50 6.95
N ILE A 15 8.55 20.58 6.62
CA ILE A 15 7.88 21.46 7.59
C ILE A 15 6.38 21.33 7.39
N PHE A 16 5.67 20.83 8.41
CA PHE A 16 4.21 20.79 8.39
C PHE A 16 3.63 22.19 8.60
N SER A 17 2.54 22.52 7.89
CA SER A 17 1.83 23.81 8.07
C SER A 17 1.01 23.86 9.37
N GLU A 18 0.83 22.72 10.03
CA GLU A 18 0.07 22.57 11.26
C GLU A 18 0.79 21.67 12.27
N GLN A 19 0.46 21.84 13.55
CA GLN A 19 1.02 21.02 14.62
C GLN A 19 0.37 19.63 14.64
N LEU A 20 1.19 18.59 14.77
CA LEU A 20 0.71 17.22 14.92
C LEU A 20 -0.05 17.06 16.24
N SER A 21 -1.10 16.22 16.22
CA SER A 21 -1.89 15.93 17.41
C SER A 21 -1.00 15.40 18.56
N PRO A 22 -1.21 15.82 19.81
CA PRO A 22 -0.42 15.35 20.97
C PRO A 22 -0.47 13.83 21.16
N GLU A 23 -1.54 13.18 20.71
CA GLU A 23 -1.69 11.71 20.73
C GLU A 23 -0.64 10.95 19.91
N LEU A 24 0.12 11.64 19.05
CA LEU A 24 1.19 11.09 18.23
C LEU A 24 2.56 11.21 18.91
N GLU A 25 2.65 11.87 20.06
CA GLU A 25 3.90 12.06 20.78
C GLU A 25 4.54 10.72 21.18
N GLY A 26 5.83 10.56 20.87
CA GLY A 26 6.58 9.33 21.12
C GLY A 26 6.26 8.15 20.18
N LYS A 27 5.33 8.29 19.23
CA LYS A 27 5.01 7.24 18.25
C LYS A 27 5.92 7.31 17.03
N LYS A 28 6.25 6.14 16.45
CA LYS A 28 6.89 6.08 15.13
C LYS A 28 5.84 6.30 14.05
N LEU A 29 6.06 7.29 13.20
CA LEU A 29 5.16 7.63 12.09
C LEU A 29 5.80 7.19 10.76
N LYS A 30 4.99 6.62 9.87
CA LYS A 30 5.36 6.36 8.48
C LYS A 30 4.79 7.51 7.64
N VAL A 31 5.66 8.25 6.96
CA VAL A 31 5.28 9.42 6.14
C VAL A 31 5.45 9.05 4.66
N ILE A 32 4.43 9.33 3.85
CA ILE A 32 4.47 9.22 2.40
C ILE A 32 4.53 10.64 1.86
N LEU A 33 5.55 10.94 1.05
CA LEU A 33 5.72 12.24 0.41
C LEU A 33 5.21 12.15 -1.03
N VAL A 34 4.36 13.09 -1.42
CA VAL A 34 3.85 13.19 -2.79
C VAL A 34 3.98 14.64 -3.24
N GLU A 35 4.46 14.87 -4.45
CA GLU A 35 4.60 16.21 -5.02
C GLU A 35 3.22 16.82 -5.31
N ALA A 36 3.01 18.07 -4.89
CA ALA A 36 1.72 18.75 -4.98
C ALA A 36 1.28 19.04 -6.43
N ASP A 37 2.23 19.17 -7.35
CA ASP A 37 1.95 19.50 -8.76
C ASP A 37 1.34 18.34 -9.57
N ALA A 38 1.20 17.15 -8.97
CA ALA A 38 0.59 15.97 -9.57
C ALA A 38 -0.84 15.64 -9.05
N ILE A 39 -1.39 16.43 -8.12
CA ILE A 39 -2.65 16.11 -7.46
C ILE A 39 -3.65 17.25 -7.62
N GLN A 40 -4.57 17.08 -8.58
CA GLN A 40 -5.85 17.79 -8.51
C GLN A 40 -6.65 17.25 -7.32
N ASP A 41 -7.08 18.15 -6.45
CA ASP A 41 -7.83 17.99 -5.20
C ASP A 41 -8.92 16.89 -5.23
N ASN A 42 -8.52 15.61 -5.09
CA ASN A 42 -9.43 14.57 -4.70
C ASN A 42 -8.78 13.72 -3.60
N LYS A 43 -9.43 13.69 -2.44
CA LYS A 43 -9.09 12.86 -1.28
C LYS A 43 -9.04 11.36 -1.65
N GLU A 44 -9.74 10.95 -2.71
CA GLU A 44 -9.67 9.59 -3.27
C GLU A 44 -8.39 9.35 -4.10
N SER A 45 -7.74 10.39 -4.64
CA SER A 45 -6.50 10.26 -5.41
C SER A 45 -5.30 9.87 -4.52
N LEU A 46 -5.30 10.33 -3.27
CA LEU A 46 -4.35 9.88 -2.23
C LEU A 46 -4.60 8.42 -1.80
N ALA A 47 -5.82 7.91 -2.00
CA ALA A 47 -6.13 6.48 -1.86
C ALA A 47 -5.78 5.68 -3.13
N SER A 48 -5.49 6.35 -4.26
CA SER A 48 -5.07 5.72 -5.52
C SER A 48 -3.56 5.69 -5.73
N SER A 49 -2.79 6.32 -4.84
CA SER A 49 -1.32 6.40 -4.90
C SER A 49 -0.64 5.39 -3.98
N TRP A 50 -1.17 4.16 -3.96
CA TRP A 50 -0.39 3.03 -3.46
C TRP A 50 0.77 2.81 -4.43
N SER A 51 1.98 3.18 -4.01
CA SER A 51 3.17 2.99 -4.84
C SER A 51 3.25 1.53 -5.28
N GLY A 52 3.19 1.29 -6.59
CA GLY A 52 3.33 -0.07 -7.15
C GLY A 52 2.14 -1.02 -6.94
N ILE A 53 0.95 -0.55 -6.55
CA ILE A 53 -0.28 -1.37 -6.50
C ILE A 53 -1.35 -0.77 -7.40
N GLU A 54 -1.96 -1.58 -8.27
CA GLU A 54 -3.01 -1.17 -9.18
C GLU A 54 -4.29 -2.00 -9.00
N LYS A 55 -5.45 -1.36 -9.17
CA LYS A 55 -6.75 -2.03 -9.25
C LYS A 55 -7.34 -1.75 -10.63
N THR A 56 -7.34 -2.75 -11.49
CA THR A 56 -7.91 -2.63 -12.84
C THR A 56 -9.20 -3.43 -12.89
N PRO A 57 -10.37 -2.79 -13.11
CA PRO A 57 -11.62 -3.51 -13.30
C PRO A 57 -11.49 -4.59 -14.38
N GLY A 58 -11.87 -5.83 -14.05
CA GLY A 58 -11.79 -6.97 -14.97
C GLY A 58 -10.43 -7.70 -15.02
N VAL A 59 -9.38 -7.20 -14.36
CA VAL A 59 -8.14 -7.96 -14.12
C VAL A 59 -8.22 -8.58 -12.74
N CYS A 60 -8.06 -9.90 -12.62
CA CYS A 60 -8.16 -10.62 -11.34
C CYS A 60 -9.44 -10.24 -10.56
N GLY A 61 -10.59 -10.12 -11.24
CA GLY A 61 -11.85 -9.74 -10.57
C GLY A 61 -11.92 -8.29 -10.06
N GLY A 62 -10.92 -7.45 -10.35
CA GLY A 62 -10.79 -6.10 -9.78
C GLY A 62 -9.95 -6.04 -8.50
N ASP A 63 -9.29 -7.15 -8.14
CA ASP A 63 -8.39 -7.22 -6.99
C ASP A 63 -7.17 -6.31 -7.16
N ALA A 64 -6.65 -5.85 -6.02
CA ALA A 64 -5.38 -5.14 -5.97
C ALA A 64 -4.23 -6.05 -6.41
N CYS A 65 -3.48 -5.63 -7.43
CA CYS A 65 -2.35 -6.36 -8.00
C CYS A 65 -1.07 -5.53 -7.90
N ILE A 66 0.09 -6.18 -7.87
CA ILE A 66 1.37 -5.48 -8.05
C ILE A 66 1.38 -4.85 -9.46
N PHE A 67 1.71 -3.57 -9.53
CA PHE A 67 1.74 -2.77 -10.76
C PHE A 67 2.57 -3.45 -11.87
N GLY A 68 1.98 -3.56 -13.06
CA GLY A 68 2.62 -4.18 -14.21
C GLY A 68 2.65 -5.72 -14.13
N THR A 69 1.91 -6.31 -13.20
CA THR A 69 1.78 -7.76 -13.05
C THR A 69 0.31 -8.17 -12.89
N ARG A 70 0.05 -9.47 -12.98
CA ARG A 70 -1.24 -10.06 -12.58
C ARG A 70 -1.09 -10.86 -11.29
N ILE A 71 -0.28 -10.36 -10.36
CA ILE A 71 -0.04 -11.00 -9.06
C ILE A 71 -0.87 -10.24 -8.01
N PRO A 72 -1.98 -10.80 -7.52
CA PRO A 72 -2.82 -10.14 -6.53
C PRO A 72 -2.11 -10.03 -5.18
N VAL A 73 -2.34 -8.91 -4.49
CA VAL A 73 -1.81 -8.68 -3.14
C VAL A 73 -2.30 -9.75 -2.17
N TRP A 74 -3.56 -10.16 -2.29
CA TRP A 74 -4.15 -11.17 -1.40
C TRP A 74 -3.43 -12.53 -1.51
N VAL A 75 -2.92 -12.89 -2.70
CA VAL A 75 -2.16 -14.15 -2.90
C VAL A 75 -0.86 -14.11 -2.11
N LEU A 76 -0.13 -12.99 -2.19
CA LEU A 76 1.12 -12.80 -1.46
C LEU A 76 0.87 -12.83 0.06
N VAL A 77 -0.20 -12.18 0.52
CA VAL A 77 -0.59 -12.19 1.93
C VAL A 77 -0.98 -13.59 2.39
N ASN A 78 -1.72 -14.36 1.58
CA ASN A 78 -2.12 -15.71 1.93
C ASN A 78 -0.91 -16.64 2.09
N TYR A 79 0.03 -16.62 1.14
CA TYR A 79 1.27 -17.39 1.26
C TYR A 79 2.09 -17.00 2.49
N ARG A 80 2.15 -15.71 2.83
CA ARG A 80 2.81 -15.24 4.05
C ARG A 80 2.10 -15.76 5.31
N ASN A 81 0.77 -15.80 5.31
CA ASN A 81 -0.02 -16.39 6.40
C ASN A 81 0.23 -17.90 6.56
N LEU A 82 0.52 -18.59 5.46
CA LEU A 82 0.93 -20.00 5.43
C LEU A 82 2.42 -20.22 5.82
N GLY A 83 3.14 -19.15 6.15
CA GLY A 83 4.53 -19.22 6.62
C GLY A 83 5.59 -19.15 5.52
N VAL A 84 5.22 -18.86 4.27
CA VAL A 84 6.20 -18.65 3.18
C VAL A 84 6.97 -17.35 3.42
N SER A 85 8.29 -17.42 3.31
CA SER A 85 9.15 -16.25 3.49
C SER A 85 9.19 -15.35 2.25
N ASP A 86 9.51 -14.06 2.42
CA ASP A 86 9.69 -13.11 1.32
C ASP A 86 10.74 -13.61 0.30
N ALA A 87 11.81 -14.27 0.78
CA ALA A 87 12.83 -14.85 -0.10
C ALA A 87 12.30 -16.00 -0.96
N GLU A 88 11.36 -16.80 -0.44
CA GLU A 88 10.69 -17.85 -1.21
C GLU A 88 9.66 -17.26 -2.18
N LEU A 89 8.90 -16.24 -1.77
CA LEU A 89 7.99 -15.51 -2.65
C LEU A 89 8.72 -14.92 -3.86
N LEU A 90 9.89 -14.30 -3.67
CA LEU A 90 10.70 -13.76 -4.77
C LEU A 90 11.28 -14.84 -5.68
N LYS A 91 11.51 -16.06 -5.16
CA LYS A 91 11.89 -17.22 -6.00
C LYS A 91 10.72 -17.72 -6.84
N CYS A 92 9.51 -17.76 -6.26
CA CYS A 92 8.29 -18.18 -6.94
C CYS A 92 7.80 -17.13 -7.96
N TYR A 93 8.04 -15.85 -7.69
CA TYR A 93 7.70 -14.73 -8.55
C TYR A 93 8.95 -13.90 -8.90
N PRO A 94 9.81 -14.38 -9.83
CA PRO A 94 11.08 -13.71 -10.16
C PRO A 94 10.92 -12.30 -10.78
N SER A 95 9.72 -11.95 -11.22
CA SER A 95 9.40 -10.61 -11.72
C SER A 95 9.21 -9.58 -10.61
N LEU A 96 9.01 -10.03 -9.37
CA LEU A 96 8.85 -9.15 -8.21
C LEU A 96 10.20 -8.71 -7.65
N ARG A 97 10.20 -7.49 -7.11
CA ARG A 97 11.28 -6.94 -6.29
C ARG A 97 10.85 -6.92 -4.83
N ILE A 98 11.81 -6.78 -3.93
CA ILE A 98 11.54 -6.63 -2.49
C ILE A 98 10.59 -5.44 -2.24
N SER A 99 10.78 -4.32 -2.95
CA SER A 99 9.90 -3.15 -2.86
C SER A 99 8.44 -3.46 -3.18
N ASP A 100 8.18 -4.42 -4.08
CA ASP A 100 6.81 -4.80 -4.45
C ASP A 100 6.13 -5.55 -3.31
N LEU A 101 6.88 -6.41 -2.60
CA LEU A 101 6.39 -7.06 -1.38
C LEU A 101 6.14 -6.03 -0.27
N GLU A 102 7.06 -5.09 -0.05
CA GLU A 102 6.88 -4.02 0.93
C GLU A 102 5.61 -3.19 0.65
N ASN A 103 5.39 -2.84 -0.62
CA ASN A 103 4.18 -2.13 -1.06
C ASN A 103 2.91 -2.98 -0.85
N ALA A 104 2.96 -4.27 -1.14
CA ALA A 104 1.85 -5.20 -0.88
C ALA A 104 1.51 -5.30 0.60
N TRP A 105 2.52 -5.35 1.49
CA TRP A 105 2.31 -5.40 2.94
C TRP A 105 1.68 -4.12 3.46
N VAL A 106 2.17 -2.97 3.01
CA VAL A 106 1.61 -1.65 3.36
C VAL A 106 0.17 -1.53 2.88
N TYR A 107 -0.13 -1.99 1.66
CA TYR A 107 -1.50 -2.06 1.14
C TYR A 107 -2.39 -2.96 2.00
N ALA A 108 -1.93 -4.15 2.34
CA ALA A 108 -2.71 -5.13 3.08
C ALA A 108 -3.02 -4.69 4.52
N GLU A 109 -2.06 -4.03 5.20
CA GLU A 109 -2.27 -3.47 6.53
C GLU A 109 -3.34 -2.39 6.54
N ALA A 110 -3.42 -1.58 5.49
CA ALA A 110 -4.44 -0.53 5.39
C ALA A 110 -5.80 -1.03 4.88
N ASN A 111 -5.82 -2.11 4.11
CA ASN A 111 -7.00 -2.67 3.47
C ASN A 111 -7.31 -4.09 3.98
N THR A 112 -7.15 -4.32 5.28
CA THR A 112 -7.20 -5.67 5.87
C THR A 112 -8.49 -6.42 5.57
N GLU A 113 -9.65 -5.77 5.64
CA GLU A 113 -10.94 -6.42 5.38
C GLU A 113 -11.14 -6.76 3.90
N GLU A 114 -10.61 -5.94 2.98
CA GLU A 114 -10.58 -6.27 1.55
C GLU A 114 -9.76 -7.53 1.30
N ILE A 115 -8.54 -7.58 1.85
CA ILE A 115 -7.64 -8.72 1.67
C ILE A 115 -8.20 -10.00 2.29
N LYS A 116 -8.74 -9.93 3.51
CA LYS A 116 -9.37 -11.08 4.16
C LYS A 116 -10.52 -11.64 3.34
N ARG A 117 -11.39 -10.77 2.81
CA ARG A 117 -12.51 -11.18 1.97
C ARG A 117 -12.01 -11.86 0.69
N ALA A 118 -11.03 -11.28 0.01
CA ALA A 118 -10.45 -11.86 -1.21
C ALA A 118 -9.83 -13.25 -0.94
N ILE A 119 -9.14 -13.43 0.19
CA ILE A 119 -8.62 -14.74 0.61
C ILE A 119 -9.76 -15.73 0.83
N GLN A 120 -10.79 -15.36 1.60
CA GLN A 120 -11.93 -16.23 1.90
C GLN A 120 -12.71 -16.65 0.65
N GLU A 121 -12.94 -15.73 -0.28
CA GLU A 121 -13.64 -15.99 -1.53
C GLU A 121 -12.86 -16.96 -2.43
N ASN A 122 -11.53 -16.89 -2.42
CA ASN A 122 -10.68 -17.77 -3.22
C ASN A 122 -10.35 -19.10 -2.55
N ASP A 123 -10.30 -19.18 -1.21
CA ASP A 123 -10.14 -20.44 -0.49
C ASP A 123 -11.41 -21.31 -0.53
N ALA A 124 -12.58 -20.71 -0.77
CA ALA A 124 -13.87 -21.39 -0.85
C ALA A 124 -14.26 -21.87 -2.27
N ALA A 125 -13.43 -21.60 -3.27
CA ALA A 125 -13.65 -21.94 -4.68
C ALA A 125 -12.90 -23.21 -5.09
#